data_AF-A0A5U8SVC3-F1
#
_entry.id   AF-A0A5U8SVC3-F1
#
_cell.length_a   1.000
_cell.length_b   1.000
_cell.length_c   1.000
_cell.angle_alpha   90.00
_cell.angle_beta   90.00
_cell.angle_gamma   90.00
#
_symmetry.space_group_name_H-M   'P 1'
#
loop_
_entity.id
_entity.type
_entity.pdbx_description
1 polymer ?
#
loop_
_entity_poly.entity_id
_entity_poly.type
_entity_poly.pdbx_seq_one_letter_code
_entity_poly.pdbx_strand_id
1 'polypeptide(L)'
;MTMPTSLCPNRMQVHSVRQETPDVWTINLINHDFYQYHAGQYALVSIRNSDETLRAYTLSSTPGLSPFLSLTVRRLDDGQGSGWLTGEVKPGDYL
;
A
#
# COMPACT_ATOMS: atom_id res chain seq x y z
N MET A 1 -7.30 -7.25 15.00
CA MET A 1 -7.19 -5.78 14.90
C MET A 1 -5.72 -5.45 14.84
N THR A 2 -5.21 -5.08 13.67
CA THR A 2 -3.79 -4.77 13.48
C THR A 2 -3.53 -3.31 13.85
N MET A 3 -2.65 -3.12 14.82
CA MET A 3 -2.33 -1.82 15.41
C MET A 3 -1.30 -1.11 14.51
N PRO A 4 -1.40 0.23 14.34
CA PRO A 4 -0.38 0.99 13.64
C PRO A 4 0.97 0.81 14.33
N THR A 5 2.03 0.58 13.56
CA THR A 5 3.40 0.57 14.09
C THR A 5 3.92 2.01 14.20
N SER A 6 4.98 2.24 14.99
CA SER A 6 5.59 3.58 15.11
C SER A 6 5.97 4.19 13.75
N LEU A 7 6.39 3.34 12.80
CA LEU A 7 6.80 3.75 11.45
C LEU A 7 5.65 3.74 10.42
N CYS A 8 4.56 3.04 10.70
CA CYS A 8 3.34 3.00 9.88
C CYS A 8 2.12 3.42 10.74
N PRO A 9 2.02 4.71 11.15
CA PRO A 9 0.97 5.16 12.05
C PRO A 9 -0.40 5.30 11.35
N ASN A 10 -0.40 5.41 10.02
CA ASN A 10 -1.61 5.61 9.23
C ASN A 10 -2.20 4.27 8.83
N ARG A 11 -3.31 3.89 9.46
CA ARG A 11 -4.05 2.68 9.11
C ARG A 11 -4.87 2.92 7.84
N MET A 12 -4.58 2.17 6.78
CA MET A 12 -5.18 2.35 5.46
C MET A 12 -6.08 1.17 5.12
N GLN A 13 -7.31 1.41 4.68
CA GLN A 13 -8.15 0.35 4.13
C GLN A 13 -7.88 0.17 2.64
N VAL A 14 -7.81 -1.08 2.20
CA VAL A 14 -7.70 -1.44 0.79
C VAL A 14 -9.07 -1.26 0.12
N HIS A 15 -9.17 -0.27 -0.77
CA HIS A 15 -10.37 -0.04 -1.56
C HIS A 15 -10.45 -1.03 -2.73
N SER A 16 -9.36 -1.18 -3.48
CA SER A 16 -9.31 -2.08 -4.64
C SER A 16 -7.90 -2.55 -4.92
N VAL A 17 -7.78 -3.78 -5.42
CA VAL A 17 -6.53 -4.35 -5.96
C VAL A 17 -6.77 -4.66 -7.44
N ARG A 18 -6.02 -4.02 -8.33
CA ARG A 18 -6.15 -4.18 -9.77
C ARG A 18 -4.85 -4.70 -10.35
N GLN A 19 -4.93 -5.75 -11.16
CA GLN A 19 -3.79 -6.22 -11.96
C GLN A 19 -3.68 -5.35 -13.23
N GLU A 20 -2.56 -4.65 -13.39
CA GLU A 20 -2.28 -3.79 -14.53
C GLU A 20 -1.60 -4.58 -15.66
N THR A 21 -0.65 -5.44 -15.29
CA THR A 21 0.10 -6.33 -16.17
C THR A 21 0.27 -7.70 -15.50
N PRO A 22 0.81 -8.73 -16.18
CA PRO A 22 1.06 -10.03 -15.54
C PRO A 22 1.89 -9.96 -14.26
N ASP A 23 2.75 -8.96 -14.11
CA ASP A 23 3.65 -8.79 -12.97
C ASP A 23 3.48 -7.47 -12.20
N VAL A 24 2.48 -6.63 -12.51
CA VAL A 24 2.24 -5.34 -11.84
C VAL A 24 0.79 -5.19 -11.40
N TRP A 25 0.61 -4.70 -10.18
CA TRP A 25 -0.69 -4.38 -9.59
C TRP A 25 -0.72 -2.95 -9.08
N THR A 26 -1.91 -2.35 -9.10
CA THR A 26 -2.21 -1.12 -8.38
C THR A 26 -3.14 -1.42 -7.21
N ILE A 27 -2.73 -0.97 -6.04
CA ILE A 27 -3.50 -1.06 -4.79
C ILE A 27 -3.96 0.35 -4.44
N ASN A 28 -5.28 0.54 -4.41
CA ASN A 28 -5.90 1.79 -3.99
C ASN A 28 -6.29 1.72 -2.53
N LEU A 29 -5.93 2.76 -1.79
CA LEU A 29 -6.05 2.86 -0.35
C LEU A 29 -6.92 4.07 0.01
N ILE A 30 -7.71 3.91 1.06
CA ILE A 30 -8.49 4.97 1.70
C ILE A 30 -8.13 5.06 3.18
N ASN A 31 -8.07 6.28 3.69
CA ASN A 31 -7.92 6.56 5.11
C ASN A 31 -9.22 7.21 5.61
N HIS A 32 -9.50 7.06 6.90
CA HIS A 32 -10.56 7.80 7.59
C HIS A 32 -10.18 9.29 7.79
N ASP A 33 -8.90 9.62 7.65
CA ASP A 33 -8.36 10.97 7.81
C ASP A 33 -7.54 11.43 6.58
N PHE A 34 -7.11 12.69 6.59
CA PHE A 34 -6.30 13.28 5.53
C PHE A 34 -4.85 12.78 5.57
N TYR A 35 -4.37 12.20 4.47
CA TYR A 35 -2.98 11.79 4.31
C TYR A 35 -2.26 12.78 3.40
N GLN A 36 -1.50 13.70 3.99
CA GLN A 36 -0.76 14.72 3.25
C GLN A 36 0.57 14.17 2.73
N TYR A 37 0.84 14.37 1.44
CA TYR A 37 2.11 14.04 0.82
C TYR A 37 2.39 14.93 -0.39
N HIS A 38 3.66 14.96 -0.79
CA HIS A 38 4.14 15.62 -2.00
C HIS A 38 4.45 14.57 -3.08
N ALA A 39 4.33 14.97 -4.34
CA ALA A 39 4.69 14.12 -5.47
C ALA A 39 6.15 13.63 -5.34
N GLY A 40 6.36 12.34 -5.59
CA GLY A 40 7.67 11.68 -5.47
C GLY A 40 7.99 11.12 -4.08
N GLN A 41 7.15 11.34 -3.06
CA GLN A 41 7.31 10.69 -1.76
C GLN A 41 6.87 9.22 -1.79
N TYR A 42 7.35 8.47 -0.79
CA TYR A 42 6.98 7.08 -0.55
C TYR A 42 6.26 6.94 0.80
N ALA A 43 5.48 5.86 0.92
CA ALA A 43 4.93 5.38 2.17
C ALA A 43 5.68 4.11 2.60
N LEU A 44 5.88 3.95 3.91
CA LEU A 44 6.28 2.66 4.47
C LEU A 44 5.03 1.80 4.67
N VAL A 45 5.09 0.57 4.18
CA VAL A 45 4.03 -0.43 4.34
C VAL A 45 4.56 -1.54 5.24
N SER A 46 3.79 -1.86 6.29
CA SER A 46 4.03 -3.02 7.14
C SER A 46 3.60 -4.28 6.40
N ILE A 47 4.56 -5.16 6.12
CA ILE A 47 4.28 -6.40 5.39
C ILE A 47 3.74 -7.43 6.37
N ARG A 48 2.56 -8.00 6.06
CA ARG A 48 1.87 -8.98 6.92
C ARG A 48 1.67 -8.50 8.36
N ASN A 49 1.53 -7.19 8.57
CA ASN A 49 1.40 -6.57 9.89
C ASN A 49 2.61 -6.81 10.81
N SER A 50 3.80 -6.97 10.23
CA SER A 50 5.07 -7.03 10.96
C SER A 50 5.64 -5.62 11.18
N ASP A 51 6.14 -5.37 12.38
CA ASP A 51 6.92 -4.17 12.73
C ASP A 51 8.39 -4.27 12.28
N GLU A 52 8.88 -5.48 11.99
CA GLU A 52 10.24 -5.74 11.49
C GLU A 52 10.34 -5.66 9.97
N THR A 53 9.31 -6.12 9.25
CA THR A 53 9.33 -6.17 7.78
C THR A 53 8.58 -4.99 7.18
N LEU A 54 9.33 -3.92 6.92
CA LEU A 54 8.82 -2.72 6.25
C LEU A 54 9.31 -2.64 4.80
N ARG A 55 8.45 -2.13 3.92
CA ARG A 55 8.81 -1.84 2.52
C ARG A 55 8.33 -0.45 2.12
N ALA A 56 9.22 0.27 1.45
CA ALA A 56 8.92 1.59 0.89
C ALA A 56 8.28 1.43 -0.50
N TYR A 57 7.14 2.09 -0.70
CA TYR A 57 6.49 2.19 -2.01
C TYR A 57 6.20 3.65 -2.33
N THR A 58 6.67 4.11 -3.49
CA THR A 58 6.33 5.44 -4.00
C THR A 58 4.83 5.55 -4.23
N LEU A 59 4.24 6.66 -3.80
CA LEU A 59 2.83 6.95 -4.03
C LEU A 59 2.65 7.29 -5.52
N SER A 60 1.91 6.46 -6.25
CA SER A 60 1.66 6.65 -7.68
C SER A 60 0.45 7.55 -7.97
N SER A 61 -0.33 7.89 -6.95
CA SER A 61 -1.43 8.87 -7.02
C SER A 61 -0.92 10.31 -6.98
N THR A 62 -1.65 11.22 -7.63
CA THR A 62 -1.37 12.66 -7.59
C THR A 62 -2.04 13.33 -6.38
N PRO A 63 -1.29 13.97 -5.47
CA PRO A 63 -1.86 14.65 -4.31
C PRO A 63 -2.92 15.67 -4.71
N GLY A 64 -4.09 15.63 -4.07
CA GLY A 64 -5.18 16.57 -4.31
C GLY A 64 -5.97 16.39 -5.62
N LEU A 65 -5.59 15.44 -6.49
CA LEU A 65 -6.29 15.15 -7.74
C LEU A 65 -6.81 13.71 -7.82
N SER A 66 -6.01 12.74 -7.37
CA SER A 66 -6.42 11.33 -7.42
C SER A 66 -7.47 11.03 -6.33
N PRO A 67 -8.50 10.23 -6.64
CA PRO A 67 -9.56 9.89 -5.68
C PRO A 67 -9.08 8.96 -4.55
N PHE A 68 -7.96 8.26 -4.77
CA PHE A 68 -7.37 7.32 -3.82
C PHE A 68 -5.87 7.56 -3.69
N LEU A 69 -5.31 7.13 -2.55
CA LEU A 69 -3.88 6.89 -2.46
C LEU A 69 -3.56 5.59 -3.18
N SER A 70 -2.59 5.62 -4.09
CA SER A 70 -2.27 4.45 -4.92
C SER A 70 -0.82 4.01 -4.74
N LEU A 71 -0.65 2.69 -4.63
CA LEU A 71 0.65 2.03 -4.71
C LEU A 71 0.67 1.17 -5.97
N THR A 72 1.64 1.39 -6.84
CA THR A 72 1.88 0.51 -7.99
C THR A 72 3.04 -0.44 -7.65
N VAL A 73 2.72 -1.72 -7.51
CA VAL A 73 3.61 -2.74 -6.99
C VAL A 73 3.93 -3.72 -8.11
N ARG A 74 5.22 -3.84 -8.44
CA ARG A 74 5.72 -4.96 -9.23
C ARG A 74 5.92 -6.17 -8.33
N ARG A 75 5.34 -7.31 -8.70
CA ARG A 75 5.59 -8.60 -8.07
C ARG A 75 7.00 -9.06 -8.42
N LEU A 76 7.75 -9.47 -7.41
CA LEU A 76 9.07 -10.06 -7.57
C LEU A 76 8.96 -11.53 -7.18
N ASP A 77 9.62 -12.39 -7.93
CA ASP A 77 9.77 -13.79 -7.54
C ASP A 77 10.49 -13.85 -6.18
N ASP A 78 9.97 -14.70 -5.28
CA ASP A 78 10.40 -14.83 -3.88
C ASP A 78 10.33 -13.54 -3.03
N GLY A 79 9.72 -12.47 -3.55
CA GLY A 79 9.52 -11.21 -2.86
C GLY A 79 8.43 -11.32 -1.79
N GLN A 80 8.81 -11.39 -0.51
CA GLN A 80 7.83 -11.52 0.59
C GLN A 80 6.80 -10.39 0.61
N GLY A 81 7.24 -9.13 0.44
CA GLY A 81 6.36 -7.95 0.48
C GLY A 81 5.48 -7.81 -0.76
N SER A 82 6.08 -7.86 -1.95
CA SER A 82 5.34 -7.73 -3.20
C SER A 82 4.45 -8.94 -3.47
N GLY A 83 4.87 -10.15 -3.10
CA GLY A 83 4.04 -11.35 -3.17
C GLY A 83 2.81 -11.28 -2.28
N TRP A 84 2.96 -10.82 -1.03
CA TRP A 84 1.84 -10.64 -0.11
C TRP A 84 0.85 -9.58 -0.63
N LEU A 85 1.34 -8.39 -0.98
CA LEU A 85 0.53 -7.28 -1.48
C LEU A 85 -0.25 -7.62 -2.76
N THR A 86 0.32 -8.44 -3.64
CA THR A 86 -0.29 -8.75 -4.95
C THR A 86 -1.07 -10.07 -4.97
N GLY A 87 -0.87 -10.95 -3.99
CA GLY A 87 -1.47 -12.28 -3.96
C GLY A 87 -2.46 -12.53 -2.83
N GLU A 88 -2.28 -11.89 -1.67
CA GLU A 88 -3.09 -12.19 -0.47
C GLU A 88 -3.99 -11.04 -0.04
N VAL A 89 -3.57 -9.80 -0.28
CA VAL A 89 -4.34 -8.60 0.08
C VAL A 89 -5.59 -8.46 -0.79
N LYS A 90 -6.72 -8.15 -0.15
CA LYS A 90 -8.03 -8.03 -0.78
C LYS A 90 -8.72 -6.71 -0.41
N PRO A 91 -9.69 -6.24 -1.23
CA PRO A 91 -10.57 -5.15 -0.85
C PRO A 91 -11.20 -5.39 0.54
N GLY A 92 -11.19 -4.36 1.38
CA GLY A 92 -11.65 -4.40 2.77
C GLY A 92 -10.57 -4.70 3.81
N ASP A 93 -9.42 -5.26 3.40
CA ASP A 93 -8.27 -5.47 4.28
C ASP A 93 -7.66 -4.14 4.73
N TYR A 94 -6.82 -4.19 5.77
CA TYR A 94 -6.10 -3.04 6.28
C TYR A 94 -4.59 -3.24 6.19
N LEU A 95 -3.90 -2.17 5.82
CA LEU A 95 -2.45 -2.01 5.82
C LEU A 95 -2.02 -1.00 6.90
#